data_AF-A0A3M7T1P5-F1
#
_entry.id   AF-A0A3M7T1P5-F1
#
_cell.length_a   1.000
_cell.length_b   1.000
_cell.length_c   1.000
_cell.angle_alpha   90.00
_cell.angle_beta   90.00
_cell.angle_gamma   90.00
#
_symmetry.space_group_name_H-M   'P 1'
#
loop_
_entity.id
_entity.type
_entity.pdbx_description
1 polymer ?
#
loop_
_entity_poly.entity_id
_entity_poly.type
_entity_poly.pdbx_seq_one_letter_code
_entity_poly.pdbx_strand_id
1 'polypeptide(L)'
;MDENENWANRRVVSVNRPAFSQKEFDSKFSTKAESNGEKGSKIRTILAKLSPINLLGTFTILSFITEYNFKKYLITDMLSGITVGVMHIPSSLAYGALTSLNPVHGLYTSFFTGITYIFFGTSKHLSVGTFAVTSLIVYSTISRLETEYPELAFPNSFENSTSTEGPSMEFKIKVATGLAFWCGVIQIIFSLLKFGSISKFLSQPLLRGFTTAAAFHVFSSQMKHIFGIYYVNRKRRKG
;
A
#
# COMPACT_ATOMS: atom_id res chain seq x y z
N MET A 1 -42.65 -32.11 33.75
CA MET A 1 -42.07 -32.18 32.40
C MET A 1 -41.27 -30.90 32.23
N ASP A 2 -39.95 -30.79 32.22
CA ASP A 2 -38.83 -31.74 32.18
C ASP A 2 -37.55 -30.98 32.63
N GLU A 3 -37.15 -31.07 33.90
CA GLU A 3 -35.90 -30.43 34.39
C GLU A 3 -34.90 -31.41 35.02
N ASN A 4 -35.26 -32.69 35.16
CA ASN A 4 -34.49 -33.68 35.93
C ASN A 4 -33.55 -34.60 35.11
N GLU A 5 -33.39 -34.43 33.80
CA GLU A 5 -32.54 -35.31 32.97
C GLU A 5 -31.14 -34.73 32.64
N ASN A 6 -30.87 -33.46 32.90
CA ASN A 6 -29.63 -32.80 32.46
C ASN A 6 -28.42 -32.93 33.42
N TRP A 7 -28.56 -33.60 34.56
CA TRP A 7 -27.44 -33.83 35.48
C TRP A 7 -26.63 -35.10 35.16
N ALA A 8 -27.20 -36.06 34.43
CA ALA A 8 -26.55 -37.33 34.09
C ALA A 8 -25.46 -37.20 33.00
N ASN A 9 -25.48 -36.11 32.22
CA ASN A 9 -24.55 -35.90 31.10
C ASN A 9 -23.40 -34.90 31.41
N ARG A 10 -23.14 -34.64 32.69
CA ARG A 10 -21.93 -33.90 33.09
C ARG A 10 -20.76 -34.87 33.13
N ARG A 11 -19.74 -34.65 32.31
CA ARG A 11 -18.51 -35.46 32.33
C ARG A 11 -17.87 -35.37 33.71
N VAL A 12 -18.02 -36.43 34.52
CA VAL A 12 -17.34 -36.54 35.81
C VAL A 12 -15.88 -36.87 35.52
N VAL A 13 -15.00 -35.91 35.71
CA VAL A 13 -13.56 -36.11 35.52
C VAL A 13 -12.98 -36.70 36.81
N SER A 14 -12.89 -38.02 36.87
CA SER A 14 -12.17 -38.73 37.94
C SER A 14 -10.68 -38.69 37.62
N VAL A 15 -9.89 -38.01 38.47
CA VAL A 15 -8.43 -37.96 38.34
C VAL A 15 -7.81 -38.58 39.58
N ASN A 16 -7.27 -39.80 39.43
CA ASN A 16 -6.48 -40.46 40.48
C ASN A 16 -5.00 -40.37 40.11
N ARG A 17 -4.27 -39.43 40.71
CA ARG A 17 -2.82 -39.25 40.54
C ARG A 17 -2.16 -38.88 41.86
N PRO A 18 -0.94 -39.37 42.14
CA PRO A 18 -0.22 -39.00 43.36
C PRO A 18 0.05 -37.49 43.40
N ALA A 19 0.01 -36.91 44.60
CA ALA A 19 0.34 -35.50 44.79
C ALA A 19 1.86 -35.32 44.65
N PHE A 20 2.29 -34.40 43.79
CA PHE A 20 3.70 -34.06 43.60
C PHE A 20 3.95 -32.62 44.05
N SER A 21 5.09 -32.39 44.69
CA SER A 21 5.67 -31.05 44.82
C SER A 21 6.29 -30.63 43.47
N GLN A 22 6.31 -29.33 43.15
CA GLN A 22 6.88 -28.82 41.89
C GLN A 22 8.31 -29.35 41.66
N LYS A 23 9.13 -29.41 42.71
CA LYS A 23 10.50 -29.94 42.64
C LYS A 23 10.56 -31.44 42.31
N GLU A 24 9.58 -32.19 42.77
CA GLU A 24 9.49 -33.65 42.58
C GLU A 24 8.91 -34.02 41.21
N PHE A 25 8.00 -33.19 40.70
CA PHE A 25 7.52 -33.27 39.33
C PHE A 25 8.66 -32.95 38.34
N ASP A 26 9.39 -31.87 38.60
CA ASP A 26 10.50 -31.44 37.74
C ASP A 26 11.67 -32.45 37.82
N SER A 27 11.97 -33.05 38.97
CA SER A 27 13.02 -34.09 39.05
C SER A 27 12.67 -35.37 38.28
N LYS A 28 11.38 -35.72 38.22
CA LYS A 28 10.90 -36.96 37.62
C LYS A 28 10.57 -36.81 36.12
N PHE A 29 10.19 -35.62 35.67
CA PHE A 29 9.72 -35.36 34.31
C PHE A 29 10.48 -34.26 33.56
N SER A 30 11.40 -33.52 34.19
CA SER A 30 12.31 -32.69 33.42
C SER A 30 13.35 -33.58 32.72
N THR A 31 13.19 -33.74 31.41
CA THR A 31 14.31 -34.08 30.55
C THR A 31 15.30 -32.94 30.70
N LYS A 32 16.35 -33.17 31.48
CA LYS A 32 17.46 -32.24 31.66
C LYS A 32 18.16 -32.07 30.30
N ALA A 33 17.62 -31.20 29.46
CA ALA A 33 18.37 -30.64 28.34
C ALA A 33 19.50 -29.84 28.99
N GLU A 34 20.73 -30.30 28.75
CA GLU A 34 21.95 -29.72 29.29
C GLU A 34 21.99 -28.21 29.04
N SER A 35 21.77 -27.46 30.12
CA SER A 35 22.15 -26.05 30.21
C SER A 35 23.67 -25.99 30.34
N ASN A 36 24.36 -26.03 29.20
CA ASN A 36 25.75 -25.61 29.11
C ASN A 36 26.00 -24.95 27.75
N GLY A 37 25.68 -23.65 27.69
CA GLY A 37 25.90 -22.84 26.48
C GLY A 37 25.25 -21.44 26.47
N GLU A 38 24.89 -20.89 27.64
CA GLU A 38 24.03 -19.70 27.69
C GLU A 38 24.71 -18.36 27.37
N LYS A 39 26.04 -18.29 27.29
CA LYS A 39 26.75 -17.01 27.06
C LYS A 39 27.05 -16.72 25.58
N GLY A 40 27.24 -17.75 24.75
CA GLY A 40 27.42 -17.57 23.29
C GLY A 40 26.12 -17.41 22.50
N SER A 41 24.99 -17.89 23.05
CA SER A 41 23.68 -17.85 22.39
C SER A 41 23.03 -16.45 22.45
N LYS A 42 23.14 -15.73 23.58
CA LYS A 42 22.50 -14.41 23.73
C LYS A 42 23.11 -13.35 22.80
N ILE A 43 24.43 -13.38 22.59
CA ILE A 43 25.13 -12.47 21.67
C ILE A 43 24.84 -12.85 20.21
N ARG A 44 24.77 -14.14 19.87
CA ARG A 44 24.29 -14.61 18.55
C ARG A 44 22.84 -14.22 18.28
N THR A 45 21.96 -14.20 19.28
CA THR A 45 20.54 -13.83 19.11
C THR A 45 20.36 -12.32 18.94
N ILE A 46 21.24 -11.51 19.53
CA ILE A 46 21.26 -10.05 19.37
C ILE A 46 21.96 -9.65 18.05
N LEU A 47 23.05 -10.32 17.67
CA LEU A 47 23.72 -10.15 16.37
C LEU A 47 22.90 -10.71 15.19
N ALA A 48 22.10 -11.76 15.39
CA ALA A 48 21.13 -12.23 14.40
C ALA A 48 19.90 -11.32 14.28
N LYS A 49 19.57 -10.54 15.32
CA LYS A 49 18.62 -9.41 15.22
C LYS A 49 19.19 -8.23 14.43
N LEU A 50 20.52 -8.11 14.40
CA LEU A 50 21.30 -7.19 13.57
C LEU A 50 21.80 -7.87 12.29
N SER A 51 21.13 -8.90 11.77
CA SER A 51 21.45 -9.36 10.42
C SER A 51 21.32 -8.16 9.49
N PRO A 52 22.18 -8.01 8.47
CA PRO A 52 21.82 -7.14 7.38
C PRO A 52 20.44 -7.62 6.95
N ILE A 53 19.52 -6.66 6.79
CA ILE A 53 18.21 -6.81 6.16
C ILE A 53 18.24 -8.06 5.28
N ASN A 54 17.35 -9.04 5.54
CA ASN A 54 17.14 -10.23 4.72
C ASN A 54 16.81 -9.80 3.28
N LEU A 55 17.82 -9.32 2.54
CA LEU A 55 17.70 -8.76 1.21
C LEU A 55 17.36 -9.88 0.24
N LEU A 56 17.86 -11.09 0.51
CA LEU A 56 17.46 -12.33 -0.16
C LEU A 56 16.00 -12.71 0.09
N GLY A 57 15.42 -12.36 1.24
CA GLY A 57 13.98 -12.50 1.48
C GLY A 57 13.14 -11.39 0.82
N THR A 58 13.80 -10.33 0.34
CA THR A 58 13.14 -9.18 -0.31
C THR A 58 12.87 -9.45 -1.78
N PHE A 59 13.65 -10.34 -2.42
CA PHE A 59 13.37 -10.82 -3.79
C PHE A 59 12.37 -11.97 -3.76
N THR A 60 11.10 -11.65 -3.45
CA THR A 60 10.01 -12.63 -3.40
C THR A 60 9.78 -13.34 -4.74
N ILE A 61 10.20 -12.71 -5.85
CA ILE A 61 10.07 -13.24 -7.22
C ILE A 61 10.72 -14.64 -7.40
N LEU A 62 11.89 -14.90 -6.80
CA LEU A 62 12.54 -16.21 -6.90
C LEU A 62 11.75 -17.30 -6.18
N SER A 63 11.19 -16.99 -5.01
CA SER A 63 10.33 -17.91 -4.26
C SER A 63 9.07 -18.23 -5.05
N PHE A 64 8.48 -17.22 -5.71
CA PHE A 64 7.27 -17.40 -6.49
C PHE A 64 7.47 -18.25 -7.74
N ILE A 65 8.58 -18.08 -8.45
CA ILE A 65 8.89 -18.87 -9.64
C ILE A 65 9.18 -20.32 -9.28
N THR A 66 9.91 -20.57 -8.18
CA THR A 66 10.32 -21.94 -7.79
C THR A 66 9.14 -22.81 -7.37
N GLU A 67 8.08 -22.22 -6.80
CA GLU A 67 6.86 -22.92 -6.38
C GLU A 67 5.75 -22.94 -7.47
N TYR A 68 6.00 -22.38 -8.65
CA TYR A 68 4.95 -22.16 -9.64
C TYR A 68 4.63 -23.38 -10.49
N ASN A 69 3.38 -23.84 -10.45
CA ASN A 69 2.89 -24.93 -11.30
C ASN A 69 2.45 -24.40 -12.68
N PHE A 70 3.41 -24.24 -13.59
CA PHE A 70 3.19 -23.71 -14.95
C PHE A 70 2.04 -24.38 -15.70
N LYS A 71 1.87 -25.70 -15.60
CA LYS A 71 0.82 -26.42 -16.35
C LYS A 71 -0.60 -26.06 -15.95
N LYS A 72 -0.83 -25.66 -14.69
CA LYS A 72 -2.17 -25.39 -14.15
C LYS A 72 -2.52 -23.91 -14.16
N TYR A 73 -1.55 -23.04 -13.86
CA TYR A 73 -1.81 -21.62 -13.60
C TYR A 73 -1.50 -20.70 -14.77
N LEU A 74 -0.72 -21.13 -15.77
CA LEU A 74 -0.30 -20.25 -16.86
C LEU A 74 -1.49 -19.66 -17.64
N ILE A 75 -2.49 -20.48 -17.96
CA ILE A 75 -3.66 -20.04 -18.74
C ILE A 75 -4.54 -19.09 -17.91
N THR A 76 -4.76 -19.41 -16.63
CA THR A 76 -5.57 -18.57 -15.74
C THR A 76 -4.89 -17.24 -15.44
N ASP A 77 -3.57 -17.23 -15.28
CA ASP A 77 -2.79 -16.03 -15.00
C ASP A 77 -2.68 -15.15 -16.26
N MET A 78 -2.53 -15.75 -17.45
CA MET A 78 -2.52 -15.00 -18.70
C MET A 78 -3.87 -14.33 -18.98
N LEU A 79 -4.98 -15.05 -18.81
CA LEU A 79 -6.33 -14.49 -18.99
C LEU A 79 -6.63 -13.40 -17.96
N SER A 80 -6.27 -13.62 -16.69
CA SER A 80 -6.45 -12.59 -15.65
C SER A 80 -5.56 -11.36 -15.92
N GLY A 81 -4.32 -11.54 -16.35
CA GLY A 81 -3.40 -10.45 -16.71
C GLY A 81 -3.93 -9.61 -17.88
N ILE A 82 -4.42 -10.25 -18.95
CA ILE A 82 -5.06 -9.55 -20.07
C ILE A 82 -6.28 -8.77 -19.59
N THR A 83 -7.15 -9.39 -18.80
CA THR A 83 -8.36 -8.77 -18.27
C THR A 83 -8.02 -7.54 -17.40
N VAL A 84 -7.08 -7.68 -16.47
CA VAL A 84 -6.61 -6.59 -15.60
C VAL A 84 -5.95 -5.48 -16.43
N GLY A 85 -5.14 -5.83 -17.43
CA GLY A 85 -4.52 -4.88 -18.35
C GLY A 85 -5.55 -4.06 -19.13
N VAL A 86 -6.56 -4.71 -19.71
CA VAL A 86 -7.65 -4.05 -20.42
C VAL A 86 -8.44 -3.11 -19.49
N MET A 87 -8.65 -3.48 -18.23
CA MET A 87 -9.30 -2.60 -17.25
C MET A 87 -8.39 -1.43 -16.80
N HIS A 88 -7.08 -1.64 -16.73
CA HIS A 88 -6.11 -0.63 -16.29
C HIS A 88 -5.92 0.49 -17.32
N ILE A 89 -6.02 0.22 -18.62
CA ILE A 89 -5.82 1.24 -19.67
C ILE A 89 -6.79 2.42 -19.49
N PRO A 90 -8.13 2.25 -19.49
CA PRO A 90 -9.06 3.38 -19.37
C PRO A 90 -9.01 4.03 -17.98
N SER A 91 -8.87 3.22 -16.92
CA SER A 91 -8.81 3.75 -15.55
C SER A 91 -7.57 4.60 -15.29
N SER A 92 -6.40 4.18 -15.81
CA SER A 92 -5.16 4.95 -15.68
C SER A 92 -5.15 6.22 -16.52
N LEU A 93 -5.74 6.22 -17.71
CA LEU A 93 -5.94 7.44 -18.50
C LEU A 93 -6.85 8.43 -17.77
N ALA A 94 -7.96 7.95 -17.20
CA ALA A 94 -8.89 8.78 -16.46
C ALA A 94 -8.22 9.42 -15.22
N TYR A 95 -7.49 8.63 -14.44
CA TYR A 95 -6.77 9.14 -13.26
C TYR A 95 -5.59 10.04 -13.62
N GLY A 96 -4.89 9.77 -14.73
CA GLY A 96 -3.89 10.68 -15.27
C GLY A 96 -4.49 12.04 -15.62
N ALA A 97 -5.64 12.06 -16.30
CA ALA A 97 -6.34 13.29 -16.65
C ALA A 97 -6.76 14.14 -15.42
N LEU A 98 -7.07 13.49 -14.29
CA LEU A 98 -7.40 14.20 -13.05
C LEU A 98 -6.23 15.01 -12.47
N THR A 99 -4.98 14.65 -12.78
CA THR A 99 -3.78 15.32 -12.22
C THR A 99 -3.46 16.67 -12.87
N SER A 100 -4.26 17.12 -13.86
CA SER A 100 -3.98 18.25 -14.77
C SER A 100 -2.78 18.05 -15.72
N LEU A 101 -2.18 16.86 -15.73
CA LEU A 101 -1.20 16.43 -16.72
C LEU A 101 -1.89 15.74 -17.91
N ASN A 102 -1.14 15.57 -19.00
CA ASN A 102 -1.56 14.75 -20.13
C ASN A 102 -1.89 13.32 -19.65
N PRO A 103 -3.04 12.74 -20.06
CA PRO A 103 -3.52 11.43 -19.61
C PRO A 103 -2.50 10.29 -19.76
N VAL A 104 -1.59 10.40 -20.73
CA VAL A 104 -0.51 9.44 -21.00
C VAL A 104 0.38 9.20 -19.77
N HIS A 105 0.56 10.20 -18.89
CA HIS A 105 1.36 10.05 -17.67
C HIS A 105 0.74 9.04 -16.67
N GLY A 106 -0.58 8.86 -16.69
CA GLY A 106 -1.24 7.82 -15.90
C GLY A 106 -0.89 6.42 -16.38
N LEU A 107 -0.74 6.25 -17.71
CA LEU A 107 -0.32 5.00 -18.32
C LEU A 107 1.13 4.67 -17.97
N TYR A 108 2.04 5.66 -18.05
CA TYR A 108 3.44 5.49 -17.63
C TYR A 108 3.54 5.05 -16.17
N THR A 109 2.79 5.72 -15.29
CA THR A 109 2.78 5.39 -13.86
C THR A 109 2.33 3.95 -13.61
N SER A 110 1.23 3.50 -14.23
CA SER A 110 0.70 2.15 -14.04
C SER A 110 1.63 1.07 -14.60
N PHE A 111 2.26 1.33 -15.75
CA PHE A 111 3.20 0.38 -16.38
C PHE A 111 4.47 0.18 -15.55
N PHE A 112 5.15 1.27 -15.17
CA PHE A 112 6.39 1.18 -14.39
C PHE A 112 6.16 0.67 -12.97
N THR A 113 5.02 1.01 -12.36
CA THR A 113 4.66 0.49 -11.03
C THR A 113 4.43 -1.02 -11.07
N GLY A 114 3.80 -1.54 -12.13
CA GLY A 114 3.62 -2.98 -12.33
C GLY A 114 4.94 -3.73 -12.42
N ILE A 115 5.88 -3.25 -13.24
CA ILE A 115 7.22 -3.86 -13.36
C ILE A 115 7.96 -3.82 -12.02
N THR A 116 7.94 -2.68 -11.34
CA THR A 116 8.61 -2.54 -10.03
C THR A 116 8.01 -3.48 -8.98
N TYR A 117 6.69 -3.68 -9.00
CA TYR A 117 6.00 -4.58 -8.09
C TYR A 117 6.35 -6.05 -8.32
N ILE A 118 6.71 -6.47 -9.55
CA ILE A 118 7.16 -7.85 -9.81
C ILE A 118 8.44 -8.19 -9.02
N PHE A 119 9.38 -7.25 -8.92
CA PHE A 119 10.67 -7.50 -8.26
C PHE A 119 10.57 -7.50 -6.72
N PHE A 120 9.77 -6.59 -6.16
CA PHE A 120 9.71 -6.32 -4.71
C PHE A 120 8.37 -6.72 -4.05
N GLY A 121 7.40 -7.19 -4.84
CA GLY A 121 6.05 -7.47 -4.37
C GLY A 121 5.96 -8.76 -3.58
N THR A 122 5.30 -8.68 -2.42
CA THR A 122 5.11 -9.82 -1.50
C THR A 122 3.83 -10.61 -1.75
N SER A 123 2.90 -10.10 -2.57
CA SER A 123 1.57 -10.70 -2.79
C SER A 123 1.33 -11.02 -4.27
N LYS A 124 1.00 -12.29 -4.57
CA LYS A 124 0.80 -12.82 -5.93
C LYS A 124 -0.43 -12.25 -6.67
N HIS A 125 -1.47 -11.85 -5.92
CA HIS A 125 -2.77 -11.47 -6.50
C HIS A 125 -3.03 -9.96 -6.51
N LEU A 126 -2.11 -9.15 -5.98
CA LEU A 126 -2.29 -7.70 -5.91
C LEU A 126 -1.79 -7.06 -7.21
N SER A 127 -2.68 -6.36 -7.90
CA SER A 127 -2.32 -5.47 -9.00
C SER A 127 -2.17 -4.04 -8.46
N VAL A 128 -1.02 -3.42 -8.69
CA VAL A 128 -0.74 -2.04 -8.29
C VAL A 128 -0.77 -1.14 -9.51
N GLY A 129 -1.39 0.02 -9.38
CA GLY A 129 -1.49 1.02 -10.46
C GLY A 129 -1.87 2.40 -9.93
N THR A 130 -2.34 3.25 -10.83
CA THR A 130 -2.87 4.58 -10.48
C THR A 130 -4.11 4.49 -9.61
N PHE A 131 -4.23 5.42 -8.64
CA PHE A 131 -5.38 5.50 -7.74
C PHE A 131 -6.01 6.90 -7.77
N ALA A 132 -7.35 6.96 -7.69
CA ALA A 132 -8.10 8.20 -7.80
C ALA A 132 -7.73 9.24 -6.72
N VAL A 133 -7.65 8.81 -5.45
CA VAL A 133 -7.35 9.73 -4.33
C VAL A 133 -5.94 10.31 -4.47
N THR A 134 -4.95 9.49 -4.82
CA THR A 134 -3.57 9.95 -5.04
C THR A 134 -3.53 10.98 -6.17
N SER A 135 -4.28 10.75 -7.25
CA SER A 135 -4.33 11.67 -8.40
C SER A 135 -4.94 13.03 -8.02
N LEU A 136 -5.98 13.04 -7.18
CA LEU A 136 -6.58 14.27 -6.67
C LEU A 136 -5.64 15.03 -5.71
N ILE A 137 -4.88 14.31 -4.89
CA ILE A 137 -3.87 14.94 -4.02
C ILE A 137 -2.79 15.59 -4.89
N VAL A 138 -2.25 14.88 -5.89
CA VAL A 138 -1.28 15.42 -6.84
C VAL A 138 -1.84 16.66 -7.55
N TYR A 139 -3.07 16.60 -8.07
CA TYR A 139 -3.74 17.76 -8.66
C TYR A 139 -3.79 18.95 -7.71
N SER A 140 -4.22 18.72 -6.46
CA SER A 140 -4.32 19.77 -5.46
C SER A 140 -2.97 20.40 -5.13
N THR A 141 -1.88 19.61 -5.12
CA THR A 141 -0.53 20.14 -4.91
C THR A 141 -0.03 20.97 -6.08
N ILE A 142 -0.27 20.52 -7.32
CA ILE A 142 0.09 21.27 -8.53
C ILE A 142 -0.68 22.59 -8.58
N SER A 143 -2.00 22.56 -8.38
CA SER A 143 -2.85 23.75 -8.41
C SER A 143 -2.48 24.77 -7.31
N ARG A 144 -2.05 24.30 -6.14
CA ARG A 144 -1.52 25.17 -5.08
C ARG A 144 -0.21 25.84 -5.51
N LEU A 145 0.73 25.05 -6.04
CA LEU A 145 2.06 25.56 -6.41
C LEU A 145 2.02 26.47 -7.63
N GLU A 146 1.10 26.24 -8.57
CA GLU A 146 0.79 27.16 -9.67
C GLU A 146 0.37 28.55 -9.18
N THR A 147 -0.33 28.62 -8.03
CA THR A 147 -0.78 29.89 -7.44
C THR A 147 0.32 30.55 -6.63
N GLU A 148 1.17 29.75 -5.98
CA GLU A 148 2.26 30.23 -5.11
C GLU A 148 3.46 30.75 -5.91
N TYR A 149 3.80 30.12 -7.03
CA TYR A 149 4.94 30.50 -7.89
C TYR A 149 4.49 30.79 -9.34
N PRO A 150 3.71 31.87 -9.57
CA PRO A 150 3.16 32.16 -10.89
C PRO A 150 4.23 32.48 -11.94
N GLU A 151 5.38 33.01 -11.53
CA GLU A 151 6.51 33.33 -12.41
C GLU A 151 7.16 32.09 -13.05
N LEU A 152 7.23 30.98 -12.30
CA LEU A 152 7.76 29.70 -12.79
C LEU A 152 6.73 28.93 -13.61
N ALA A 153 5.45 29.09 -13.28
CA ALA A 153 4.35 28.43 -13.99
C ALA A 153 4.10 29.08 -15.37
N PHE A 154 4.31 30.39 -15.51
CA PHE A 154 4.07 31.14 -16.73
C PHE A 154 5.29 32.00 -17.17
N PRO A 155 6.38 31.35 -17.61
CA PRO A 155 7.67 32.01 -17.88
C PRO A 155 7.64 33.09 -18.98
N ASN A 156 6.65 33.06 -19.88
CA ASN A 156 6.55 33.97 -21.03
C ASN A 156 5.49 35.07 -20.86
N SER A 157 5.00 35.32 -19.64
CA SER A 157 3.89 36.28 -19.39
C SER A 157 4.29 37.76 -19.44
N PHE A 158 5.56 38.07 -19.73
CA PHE A 158 6.08 39.44 -19.67
C PHE A 158 6.07 40.17 -21.02
N GLU A 159 5.68 39.53 -22.12
CA GLU A 159 5.54 40.19 -23.41
C GLU A 159 4.08 40.26 -23.85
N ASN A 160 3.75 41.34 -24.55
CA ASN A 160 2.41 41.75 -25.00
C ASN A 160 1.85 40.79 -26.08
N SER A 161 1.73 39.52 -25.74
CA SER A 161 1.32 38.42 -26.60
C SER A 161 0.01 37.85 -26.08
N THR A 162 -1.05 38.02 -26.87
CA THR A 162 -2.40 37.46 -26.68
C THR A 162 -2.44 35.93 -26.88
N SER A 163 -1.42 35.21 -26.43
CA SER A 163 -1.39 33.75 -26.41
C SER A 163 -1.77 33.30 -25.01
N THR A 164 -3.03 32.89 -24.84
CA THR A 164 -3.54 32.27 -23.61
C THR A 164 -2.97 30.86 -23.50
N GLU A 165 -1.65 30.73 -23.38
CA GLU A 165 -1.02 29.45 -23.12
C GLU A 165 -1.20 29.16 -21.62
N GLY A 166 -1.82 28.01 -21.33
CA GLY A 166 -1.99 27.54 -19.96
C GLY A 166 -0.66 27.39 -19.23
N PRO A 167 -0.69 27.13 -17.91
CA PRO A 167 0.52 26.89 -17.13
C PRO A 167 1.42 25.84 -17.81
N SER A 168 2.73 26.11 -17.85
CA SER A 168 3.67 25.30 -18.61
C SER A 168 3.59 23.83 -18.19
N MET A 169 3.39 22.95 -19.17
CA MET A 169 3.29 21.51 -18.92
C MET A 169 4.57 20.97 -18.26
N GLU A 170 5.72 21.56 -18.59
CA GLU A 170 7.00 21.25 -17.95
C GLU A 170 7.00 21.52 -16.44
N PHE A 171 6.41 22.63 -16.00
CA PHE A 171 6.30 22.93 -14.57
C PHE A 171 5.49 21.86 -13.85
N LYS A 172 4.32 21.49 -14.39
CA LYS A 172 3.47 20.44 -13.81
C LYS A 172 4.19 19.11 -13.68
N ILE A 173 4.95 18.71 -14.70
CA ILE A 173 5.74 17.47 -14.68
C ILE A 173 6.84 17.55 -13.61
N LYS A 174 7.59 18.67 -13.52
CA LYS A 174 8.65 18.86 -12.52
C LYS A 174 8.11 18.76 -11.09
N VAL A 175 6.93 19.32 -10.82
CA VAL A 175 6.28 19.23 -9.52
C VAL A 175 5.83 17.80 -9.23
N ALA A 176 5.18 17.14 -10.19
CA ALA A 176 4.69 15.77 -10.02
C ALA A 176 5.83 14.78 -9.78
N THR A 177 6.93 14.88 -10.52
CA THR A 177 8.11 14.01 -10.35
C THR A 177 8.85 14.30 -9.04
N GLY A 178 8.97 15.57 -8.65
CA GLY A 178 9.54 15.95 -7.35
C GLY A 178 8.73 15.39 -6.18
N LEU A 179 7.39 15.47 -6.25
CA LEU A 179 6.49 14.89 -5.26
C LEU A 179 6.63 13.36 -5.20
N ALA A 180 6.68 12.69 -6.36
CA ALA A 180 6.85 11.25 -6.42
C ALA A 180 8.20 10.79 -5.83
N PHE A 181 9.28 11.53 -6.12
CA PHE A 181 10.60 11.26 -5.59
C PHE A 181 10.64 11.34 -4.05
N TRP A 182 10.13 12.44 -3.48
CA TRP A 182 10.07 12.60 -2.03
C TRP A 182 9.16 11.57 -1.35
N CYS A 183 8.02 11.24 -1.95
CA CYS A 183 7.18 10.13 -1.49
C CYS A 183 7.95 8.81 -1.44
N GLY A 184 8.72 8.50 -2.49
CA GLY A 184 9.56 7.31 -2.54
C GLY A 184 10.64 7.29 -1.44
N VAL A 185 11.32 8.41 -1.21
CA VAL A 185 12.31 8.53 -0.13
C VAL A 185 11.67 8.27 1.24
N ILE A 186 10.51 8.88 1.52
CA ILE A 186 9.78 8.69 2.77
C ILE A 186 9.33 7.22 2.92
N GLN A 187 8.84 6.59 1.85
CA GLN A 187 8.46 5.18 1.85
C GLN A 187 9.64 4.24 2.14
N ILE A 188 10.83 4.53 1.59
CA ILE A 188 12.06 3.79 1.89
C ILE A 188 12.43 3.95 3.36
N ILE A 189 12.36 5.18 3.91
CA ILE A 189 12.60 5.43 5.33
C ILE A 189 11.64 4.63 6.21
N PHE A 190 10.33 4.65 5.90
CA PHE A 190 9.33 3.86 6.64
C PHE A 190 9.55 2.35 6.51
N SER A 191 10.03 1.88 5.35
CA SER A 191 10.42 0.48 5.16
C SER A 191 11.62 0.10 6.03
N LEU A 192 12.65 0.94 6.08
CA LEU A 192 13.83 0.74 6.95
C LEU A 192 13.45 0.73 8.44
N LEU A 193 12.53 1.61 8.85
CA LEU A 193 11.98 1.64 10.20
C LEU A 193 10.99 0.48 10.49
N LYS A 194 10.75 -0.42 9.52
CA LYS A 194 9.79 -1.53 9.59
C LYS A 194 8.39 -1.09 10.03
N PHE A 195 7.95 0.08 9.57
CA PHE A 195 6.65 0.64 9.93
C PHE A 195 5.47 -0.24 9.47
N GLY A 196 5.70 -1.17 8.54
CA GLY A 196 4.74 -2.22 8.18
C GLY A 196 4.35 -3.16 9.32
N SER A 197 5.11 -3.20 10.43
CA SER A 197 4.65 -3.91 11.63
C SER A 197 3.63 -3.09 12.43
N ILE A 198 3.69 -1.75 12.37
CA ILE A 198 2.72 -0.87 13.02
C ILE A 198 1.35 -0.99 12.34
N SER A 199 1.32 -1.18 11.01
CA SER A 199 0.06 -1.23 10.27
C SER A 199 -0.85 -2.38 10.70
N LYS A 200 -0.29 -3.44 11.29
CA LYS A 200 -1.03 -4.57 11.86
C LYS A 200 -1.83 -4.21 13.11
N PHE A 201 -1.53 -3.09 13.76
CA PHE A 201 -2.25 -2.61 14.94
C PHE A 201 -3.41 -1.67 14.62
N LEU A 202 -3.62 -1.30 13.35
CA LEU A 202 -4.81 -0.52 13.01
C LEU A 202 -6.05 -1.41 13.12
N SER A 203 -7.09 -0.90 13.80
CA SER A 203 -8.33 -1.64 14.01
C SER A 203 -9.10 -1.78 12.70
N GLN A 204 -9.77 -2.93 12.52
CA GLN A 204 -10.64 -3.17 11.36
C GLN A 204 -11.72 -2.07 11.18
N PRO A 205 -12.36 -1.56 12.24
CA PRO A 205 -13.29 -0.43 12.13
C PRO A 205 -12.65 0.84 11.56
N LEU A 206 -11.41 1.16 11.95
CA LEU A 206 -10.68 2.33 11.45
C LEU A 206 -10.42 2.23 9.94
N LEU A 207 -9.94 1.07 9.47
CA LEU A 207 -9.69 0.83 8.04
C LEU A 207 -10.97 0.94 7.21
N ARG A 208 -12.06 0.37 7.72
CA ARG A 208 -13.38 0.44 7.07
C ARG A 208 -13.90 1.87 7.01
N GLY A 209 -13.82 2.62 8.11
CA GLY A 209 -14.23 4.03 8.15
C GLY A 209 -13.44 4.90 7.17
N PHE A 210 -12.11 4.74 7.14
CA PHE A 210 -11.24 5.45 6.20
C PHE A 210 -11.59 5.14 4.75
N THR A 211 -11.78 3.86 4.42
CA THR A 211 -12.11 3.43 3.05
C THR A 211 -13.47 3.97 2.60
N THR A 212 -14.47 3.95 3.48
CA THR A 212 -15.80 4.53 3.20
C THR A 212 -15.70 6.04 2.96
N ALA A 213 -14.95 6.77 3.79
CA ALA A 213 -14.73 8.20 3.60
C ALA A 213 -13.99 8.50 2.28
N ALA A 214 -12.96 7.71 1.94
CA ALA A 214 -12.25 7.81 0.67
C ALA A 214 -13.18 7.57 -0.54
N ALA A 215 -14.09 6.59 -0.44
CA ALA A 215 -15.07 6.32 -1.48
C ALA A 215 -16.03 7.51 -1.70
N PHE A 216 -16.58 8.09 -0.63
CA PHE A 216 -17.41 9.30 -0.72
C PHE A 216 -16.64 10.49 -1.30
N HIS A 217 -15.37 10.66 -0.92
CA HIS A 217 -14.51 11.71 -1.45
C HIS A 217 -14.28 11.56 -2.96
N VAL A 218 -13.96 10.34 -3.43
CA VAL A 218 -13.81 10.06 -4.86
C VAL A 218 -15.13 10.29 -5.60
N PHE A 219 -16.24 9.78 -5.08
CA PHE A 219 -17.57 9.97 -5.68
C PHE A 219 -17.91 11.46 -5.84
N SER A 220 -17.72 12.25 -4.77
CA SER A 220 -17.94 13.70 -4.78
C SER A 220 -17.06 14.40 -5.82
N SER A 221 -15.79 13.97 -5.95
CA SER A 221 -14.89 14.53 -6.95
C SER A 221 -15.27 14.17 -8.39
N GLN A 222 -15.80 12.98 -8.64
CA GLN A 222 -16.23 12.55 -9.98
C GLN A 222 -17.60 13.12 -10.38
N MET A 223 -18.44 13.49 -9.40
CA MET A 223 -19.77 14.04 -9.63
C MET A 223 -19.75 15.25 -10.57
N LYS A 224 -18.73 16.12 -10.45
CA LYS A 224 -18.56 17.30 -11.32
C LYS A 224 -18.37 16.93 -12.79
N HIS A 225 -17.66 15.82 -13.07
CA HIS A 225 -17.45 15.33 -14.43
C HIS A 225 -18.70 14.69 -15.02
N ILE A 226 -19.52 14.01 -14.21
CA ILE A 226 -20.78 13.38 -14.64
C ILE A 226 -21.82 14.43 -15.05
N PHE A 227 -21.96 15.50 -14.26
CA PHE A 227 -22.92 16.57 -14.55
C PHE A 227 -22.45 17.56 -15.63
N GLY A 228 -21.25 17.36 -16.20
CA GLY A 228 -20.72 18.22 -17.27
C GLY A 228 -20.53 19.68 -16.86
N ILE A 229 -20.41 19.96 -15.55
CA ILE A 229 -20.24 21.33 -15.05
C ILE A 229 -18.76 21.71 -15.20
N TYR A 230 -18.44 22.31 -16.35
CA TYR A 230 -17.13 22.92 -16.57
C TYR A 230 -17.02 24.17 -15.70
N TYR A 231 -16.04 24.19 -14.80
CA TYR A 231 -15.74 25.38 -14.01
C TYR A 231 -15.27 26.50 -14.95
N VAL A 232 -16.16 27.42 -15.30
CA VAL A 232 -15.74 28.72 -15.84
C VAL A 232 -15.06 29.44 -14.68
N ASN A 233 -13.72 29.43 -14.67
CA ASN A 233 -12.92 30.15 -13.70
C ASN A 233 -13.05 31.66 -13.97
N ARG A 234 -14.14 32.27 -13.48
CA ARG A 234 -14.35 33.71 -13.59
C ARG A 234 -13.41 34.38 -12.57
N LYS A 235 -12.18 34.71 -13.00
CA LYS A 235 -11.26 35.60 -12.26
C LYS A 235 -12.06 36.84 -11.86
N ARG A 236 -12.39 36.95 -10.57
CA ARG A 236 -13.02 38.14 -10.00
C ARG A 236 -12.00 39.27 -10.10
N ARG A 237 -12.08 40.08 -11.15
CA ARG A 237 -11.48 41.41 -11.18
C ARG A 237 -12.10 42.18 -10.02
N LYS A 238 -11.36 42.31 -8.91
CA LYS A 238 -11.66 43.35 -7.91
C LYS A 238 -11.33 44.67 -8.59
N GLY A 239 -12.37 45.47 -8.84
CA GLY A 239 -12.24 46.90 -9.10
C GLY A 239 -11.97 47.64 -7.79
#